data_AF-A0A0F9DRG2-F1
#
_entry.id   AF-A0A0F9DRG2-F1
#
_cell.length_a   1.000
_cell.length_b   1.000
_cell.length_c   1.000
_cell.angle_alpha   90.00
_cell.angle_beta   90.00
_cell.angle_gamma   90.00
#
_symmetry.space_group_name_H-M   'P 1'
#
loop_
_entity.id
_entity.type
_entity.pdbx_description
1 polymer ?
#
loop_
_entity_poly.entity_id
_entity_poly.type
_entity_poly.pdbx_seq_one_letter_code
_entity_poly.pdbx_strand_id
1 'polypeptide(L)'
;MRSFELDYLPPSATTGEYPGAFPPEVDVVIRRLVKDSVLHLFSGSSLIGEERIDIGHPNATQNMNVKEFIADDIRSWDWIILDPPYQIASADIKLERYELKAAVSSDVVFRRSLKQYFQHHTNNILWLDICAPSIRGFYRKKLWLVLTGGFHTVRILSWLKREMKPLL
;
A
#
# COMPACT_ATOMS: atom_id res chain seq x y z
N MET A 1 7.21 10.83 -21.62
CA MET A 1 7.06 9.96 -20.43
C MET A 1 8.11 10.41 -19.42
N ARG A 2 7.76 10.72 -18.16
CA ARG A 2 8.77 11.06 -17.14
C ARG A 2 9.59 9.81 -16.83
N SER A 3 10.90 9.95 -16.69
CA SER A 3 11.76 8.89 -16.18
C SER A 3 11.39 8.57 -14.73
N PHE A 4 11.57 7.31 -14.34
CA PHE A 4 11.42 6.85 -12.96
C PHE A 4 12.68 6.11 -12.55
N GLU A 5 12.98 6.13 -11.25
CA GLU A 5 14.08 5.36 -10.68
C GLU A 5 13.65 3.91 -10.49
N LEU A 6 14.52 2.96 -10.82
CA LEU A 6 14.31 1.53 -10.59
C LEU A 6 15.44 1.01 -9.70
N ASP A 7 15.06 0.28 -8.67
CA ASP A 7 15.98 -0.31 -7.70
C ASP A 7 15.54 -1.73 -7.35
N TYR A 8 16.43 -2.49 -6.75
CA TYR A 8 16.21 -3.87 -6.34
C TYR A 8 16.47 -4.00 -4.85
N LEU A 9 15.55 -4.66 -4.14
CA LEU A 9 15.74 -5.02 -2.74
C LEU A 9 16.14 -6.49 -2.65
N PRO A 10 17.23 -6.80 -1.93
CA PRO A 10 17.73 -8.15 -1.81
C PRO A 10 16.70 -9.08 -1.17
N PRO A 11 16.77 -10.39 -1.47
CA PRO A 11 15.92 -11.37 -0.84
C PRO A 11 16.20 -11.42 0.65
N SER A 12 15.19 -11.03 1.43
CA SER A 12 15.13 -11.36 2.84
C SER A 12 14.36 -12.63 3.05
N ALA A 13 14.85 -13.43 3.99
CA ALA A 13 14.00 -14.39 4.67
C ALA A 13 12.91 -13.58 5.38
N THR A 14 11.66 -13.68 4.92
CA THR A 14 10.53 -13.36 5.79
C THR A 14 10.61 -14.35 6.94
N THR A 15 11.01 -13.89 8.14
CA THR A 15 10.92 -14.68 9.36
C THR A 15 9.47 -15.12 9.48
N GLY A 16 9.22 -16.43 9.42
CA GLY A 16 7.91 -17.05 9.17
C GLY A 16 6.84 -16.87 10.25
N GLU A 17 6.80 -15.73 10.93
CA GLU A 17 5.89 -15.45 12.03
C GLU A 17 4.96 -14.29 11.65
N TYR A 18 3.76 -14.69 11.20
CA TYR A 18 2.55 -13.91 10.90
C TYR A 18 2.40 -13.28 9.49
N PRO A 19 1.28 -13.53 8.79
CA PRO A 19 0.96 -12.88 7.52
C PRO A 19 0.57 -11.41 7.73
N GLY A 20 1.23 -10.48 7.01
CA GLY A 20 0.82 -9.08 6.95
C GLY A 20 1.83 -8.02 7.39
N ALA A 21 3.09 -8.40 7.68
CA ALA A 21 4.18 -7.43 7.85
C ALA A 21 4.90 -7.14 6.51
N PHE A 22 5.44 -5.93 6.37
CA PHE A 22 6.40 -5.67 5.30
C PHE A 22 7.66 -6.53 5.48
N PRO A 23 8.28 -7.01 4.38
CA PRO A 23 9.65 -7.51 4.44
C PRO A 23 10.59 -6.46 5.07
N PRO A 24 11.60 -6.86 5.86
CA PRO A 24 12.46 -5.92 6.58
C PRO A 24 13.08 -4.80 5.72
N GLU A 25 13.51 -5.11 4.50
CA GLU A 25 14.09 -4.14 3.57
C GLU A 25 13.06 -3.11 3.12
N VAL A 26 11.82 -3.57 2.91
CA VAL A 26 10.71 -2.70 2.55
C VAL A 26 10.38 -1.78 3.72
N ASP A 27 10.31 -2.30 4.95
CA ASP A 27 10.09 -1.50 6.15
C ASP A 27 11.18 -0.42 6.30
N VAL A 28 12.46 -0.77 6.12
CA VAL A 28 13.59 0.16 6.14
C VAL A 28 13.45 1.25 5.07
N VAL A 29 13.08 0.89 3.84
CA VAL A 29 12.86 1.86 2.77
C VAL A 29 11.73 2.82 3.12
N ILE A 30 10.58 2.29 3.56
CA ILE A 30 9.41 3.09 3.90
C ILE A 30 9.77 4.06 5.03
N ARG A 31 10.36 3.58 6.14
CA ARG A 31 10.74 4.42 7.30
C ARG A 31 11.75 5.53 6.96
N ARG A 32 12.62 5.31 5.97
CA ARG A 32 13.56 6.35 5.51
C ARG A 32 12.89 7.43 4.66
N LEU A 33 11.79 7.10 3.99
CA LEU A 33 11.09 7.99 3.07
C LEU A 33 9.99 8.79 3.74
N VAL A 34 9.14 8.11 4.51
CA VAL A 34 7.95 8.72 5.10
C VAL A 34 8.35 9.63 6.25
N LYS A 35 7.69 10.77 6.31
CA LYS A 35 7.87 11.83 7.30
C LYS A 35 6.51 12.46 7.54
N ASP A 36 6.40 13.18 8.65
CA ASP A 36 5.18 13.92 8.98
C ASP A 36 3.97 12.98 9.00
N SER A 37 2.79 13.41 8.54
CA SER A 37 1.55 12.62 8.67
C SER A 37 1.48 11.44 7.68
N VAL A 38 1.29 10.24 8.21
CA VAL A 38 1.30 8.97 7.50
C VAL A 38 0.07 8.13 7.85
N LEU A 39 -0.74 7.86 6.83
CA LEU A 39 -1.81 6.87 6.88
C LEU A 39 -1.36 5.55 6.28
N HIS A 40 -1.61 4.46 6.98
CA HIS A 40 -1.33 3.10 6.52
C HIS A 40 -2.62 2.31 6.36
N LEU A 41 -2.99 2.02 5.11
CA LEU A 41 -4.15 1.21 4.75
C LEU A 41 -3.72 -0.25 4.56
N PHE A 42 -4.51 -1.19 5.09
CA PHE A 42 -4.16 -2.61 5.15
C PHE A 42 -2.87 -2.84 5.94
N SER A 43 -2.80 -2.26 7.15
CA SER A 43 -1.55 -2.17 7.89
C SER A 43 -0.99 -3.50 8.41
N GLY A 44 -1.82 -4.53 8.53
CA GLY A 44 -1.47 -5.80 9.14
C GLY A 44 -0.74 -5.60 10.47
N SER A 45 0.42 -6.23 10.62
CA SER A 45 1.26 -6.11 11.82
C SER A 45 2.22 -4.92 11.81
N SER A 46 2.24 -4.12 10.74
CA SER A 46 3.11 -2.96 10.64
C SER A 46 2.81 -1.92 11.73
N LEU A 47 3.89 -1.30 12.22
CA LEU A 47 3.83 -0.17 13.14
C LEU A 47 4.16 1.16 12.44
N ILE A 48 4.18 1.18 11.10
CA ILE A 48 4.41 2.40 10.34
C ILE A 48 3.09 3.18 10.23
N GLY A 49 3.15 4.47 10.54
CA GLY A 49 2.07 5.44 10.37
C GLY A 49 1.42 5.86 11.70
N GLU A 50 1.05 7.14 11.80
CA GLU A 50 0.22 7.65 12.90
C GLU A 50 -1.12 6.94 12.94
N GLU A 51 -1.68 6.66 11.75
CA GLU A 51 -2.97 6.01 11.60
C GLU A 51 -2.85 4.76 10.74
N ARG A 52 -3.38 3.66 11.27
CA ARG A 52 -3.22 2.31 10.74
C ARG A 52 -4.58 1.63 10.70
N ILE A 53 -5.05 1.35 9.50
CA ILE A 53 -6.39 0.83 9.22
C ILE A 53 -6.26 -0.61 8.75
N ASP A 54 -6.84 -1.51 9.52
CA ASP A 54 -6.94 -2.94 9.18
C ASP A 54 -8.16 -3.56 9.86
N ILE A 55 -8.56 -4.76 9.44
CA ILE A 55 -9.67 -5.49 10.02
C ILE A 55 -9.10 -6.51 11.01
N GLY A 56 -9.42 -6.33 12.29
CA GLY A 56 -9.17 -7.34 13.32
C GLY A 56 -7.68 -7.57 13.64
N HIS A 57 -6.82 -6.56 13.43
CA HIS A 57 -5.41 -6.65 13.80
C HIS A 57 -5.08 -5.77 15.03
N PRO A 58 -4.42 -6.32 16.08
CA PRO A 58 -4.15 -5.58 17.33
C PRO A 58 -3.26 -4.34 17.15
N ASN A 59 -2.47 -4.27 16.09
CA ASN A 59 -1.60 -3.12 15.80
C ASN A 59 -2.33 -1.98 15.04
N ALA A 60 -3.54 -2.23 14.54
CA ALA A 60 -4.33 -1.20 13.87
C ALA A 60 -4.78 -0.13 14.89
N THR A 61 -4.69 1.14 14.53
CA THR A 61 -5.27 2.23 15.35
C THR A 61 -6.78 2.25 15.22
N GLN A 62 -7.31 1.86 14.06
CA GLN A 62 -8.74 1.64 13.85
C GLN A 62 -8.95 0.26 13.24
N ASN A 63 -9.74 -0.56 13.94
CA ASN A 63 -10.13 -1.88 13.49
C ASN A 63 -11.40 -1.79 12.63
N MET A 64 -11.25 -1.44 11.35
CA MET A 64 -12.38 -1.23 10.45
C MET A 64 -12.01 -1.53 8.99
N ASN A 65 -13.03 -1.65 8.15
CA ASN A 65 -12.83 -1.87 6.72
C ASN A 65 -12.21 -0.62 6.06
N VAL A 66 -11.14 -0.78 5.28
CA VAL A 66 -10.49 0.33 4.56
C VAL A 66 -11.48 1.06 3.65
N LYS A 67 -12.43 0.36 3.03
CA LYS A 67 -13.44 0.97 2.17
C LYS A 67 -14.37 1.90 2.94
N GLU A 68 -14.74 1.52 4.15
CA GLU A 68 -15.56 2.37 5.04
C GLU A 68 -14.74 3.56 5.50
N PHE A 69 -13.50 3.32 5.94
CA PHE A 69 -12.60 4.39 6.39
C PHE A 69 -12.42 5.49 5.34
N ILE A 70 -12.07 5.14 4.09
CA ILE A 70 -11.82 6.14 3.04
C ILE A 70 -13.08 6.85 2.56
N ALA A 71 -14.28 6.33 2.90
CA ALA A 71 -15.53 6.98 2.56
C ALA A 71 -15.81 8.17 3.50
N ASP A 72 -15.38 8.06 4.75
CA ASP A 72 -15.64 9.04 5.81
C ASP A 72 -14.44 9.94 6.11
N ASP A 73 -13.22 9.52 5.75
CA ASP A 73 -12.02 10.30 6.04
C ASP A 73 -11.90 11.56 5.17
N ILE A 74 -11.89 12.72 5.85
CA ILE A 74 -11.75 14.04 5.21
C ILE A 74 -10.35 14.65 5.37
N ARG A 75 -9.44 13.98 6.08
CA ARG A 75 -8.12 14.51 6.43
C ARG A 75 -7.14 14.44 5.25
N SER A 76 -6.13 15.28 5.28
CA SER A 76 -5.01 15.22 4.34
C SER A 76 -3.80 14.57 4.99
N TRP A 77 -3.08 13.77 4.21
CA TRP A 77 -1.95 12.96 4.63
C TRP A 77 -0.73 13.29 3.77
N ASP A 78 0.43 13.48 4.40
CA ASP A 78 1.69 13.69 3.66
C ASP A 78 2.07 12.42 2.88
N TRP A 79 1.78 11.26 3.49
CA TRP A 79 1.99 9.94 2.92
C TRP A 79 0.82 9.00 3.16
N ILE A 80 0.50 8.21 2.13
CA ILE A 80 -0.35 7.03 2.28
C ILE A 80 0.45 5.79 1.88
N ILE A 81 0.45 4.79 2.75
CA ILE A 81 1.09 3.49 2.53
C ILE A 81 -0.01 2.44 2.37
N LEU A 82 0.17 1.49 1.43
CA LEU A 82 -0.75 0.38 1.24
C LEU A 82 -0.03 -0.96 1.02
N ASP A 83 -0.51 -1.99 1.74
CA ASP A 83 -0.22 -3.42 1.51
C ASP A 83 -1.54 -4.21 1.35
N PRO A 84 -2.28 -4.04 0.24
CA PRO A 84 -3.55 -4.73 0.07
C PRO A 84 -3.35 -6.25 -0.12
N PRO A 85 -4.33 -7.08 0.29
CA PRO A 85 -4.27 -8.52 0.07
C PRO A 85 -4.22 -8.85 -1.44
N TYR A 86 -3.25 -9.67 -1.81
CA TYR A 86 -3.07 -10.17 -3.18
C TYR A 86 -4.14 -11.18 -3.57
N GLN A 87 -4.43 -11.26 -4.87
CA GLN A 87 -5.02 -12.46 -5.45
C GLN A 87 -4.02 -13.63 -5.34
N ILE A 88 -4.05 -14.34 -4.22
CA ILE A 88 -3.53 -15.69 -4.16
C ILE A 88 -4.65 -16.58 -4.68
N ALA A 89 -4.34 -17.52 -5.58
CA ALA A 89 -5.25 -18.48 -6.22
C ALA A 89 -5.99 -19.45 -5.26
N SER A 90 -6.08 -19.08 -3.99
CA SER A 90 -6.79 -19.74 -2.89
C SER A 90 -7.64 -18.68 -2.19
N ALA A 91 -8.55 -18.07 -2.96
CA ALA A 91 -9.39 -16.96 -2.53
C ALA A 91 -10.18 -17.27 -1.24
N ASP A 92 -10.53 -18.53 -1.03
CA ASP A 92 -11.52 -18.92 -0.02
C ASP A 92 -10.98 -18.88 1.43
N ILE A 93 -9.67 -19.06 1.67
CA ILE A 93 -9.13 -19.18 3.04
C ILE A 93 -8.61 -17.84 3.61
N LYS A 94 -8.10 -16.95 2.75
CA LYS A 94 -7.53 -15.66 3.20
C LYS A 94 -8.51 -14.50 3.14
N LEU A 95 -9.54 -14.55 2.29
CA LEU A 95 -10.51 -13.45 2.14
C LEU A 95 -11.57 -13.44 3.25
N GLU A 96 -11.90 -14.58 3.86
CA GLU A 96 -12.80 -14.64 5.02
C GLU A 96 -12.31 -13.78 6.20
N ARG A 97 -10.99 -13.72 6.43
CA ARG A 97 -10.41 -12.92 7.52
C ARG A 97 -10.51 -11.41 7.33
N TYR A 98 -10.78 -10.94 6.12
CA TYR A 98 -10.88 -9.51 5.80
C TYR A 98 -12.31 -9.07 5.44
N GLU A 99 -13.31 -9.96 5.52
CA GLU A 99 -14.69 -9.70 5.03
C GLU A 99 -14.75 -9.18 3.58
N LEU A 100 -13.68 -9.34 2.80
CA LEU A 100 -13.57 -8.85 1.43
C LEU A 100 -14.03 -9.95 0.47
N LYS A 101 -15.07 -9.70 -0.32
CA LYS A 101 -15.55 -10.68 -1.33
C LYS A 101 -14.60 -10.84 -2.53
N ALA A 102 -13.60 -9.96 -2.69
CA ALA A 102 -12.63 -9.99 -3.77
C ALA A 102 -11.36 -9.20 -3.40
N ALA A 103 -10.22 -9.56 -3.99
CA ALA A 103 -8.99 -8.78 -3.86
C ALA A 103 -9.14 -7.37 -4.46
N VAL A 104 -8.39 -6.40 -3.92
CA VAL A 104 -8.39 -4.99 -4.39
C VAL A 104 -8.07 -4.89 -5.88
N SER A 105 -7.15 -5.71 -6.37
CA SER A 105 -6.78 -5.76 -7.79
C SER A 105 -7.90 -6.27 -8.70
N SER A 106 -8.90 -6.98 -8.18
CA SER A 106 -10.11 -7.40 -8.91
C SER A 106 -11.27 -6.41 -8.75
N ASP A 107 -11.38 -5.72 -7.60
CA ASP A 107 -12.50 -4.82 -7.33
C ASP A 107 -12.31 -3.47 -8.06
N VAL A 108 -12.99 -3.32 -9.20
CA VAL A 108 -12.95 -2.08 -10.00
C VAL A 108 -13.54 -0.90 -9.25
N VAL A 109 -14.60 -1.12 -8.47
CA VAL A 109 -15.32 -0.05 -7.74
C VAL A 109 -14.42 0.46 -6.63
N PHE A 110 -13.88 -0.44 -5.82
CA PHE A 110 -12.99 -0.07 -4.72
C PHE A 110 -11.70 0.60 -5.22
N ARG A 111 -11.09 0.12 -6.32
CA ARG A 111 -9.95 0.81 -6.94
C ARG A 111 -10.29 2.23 -7.40
N ARG A 112 -11.50 2.47 -7.89
CA ARG A 112 -11.93 3.82 -8.28
C ARG A 112 -12.04 4.73 -7.06
N SER A 113 -12.64 4.24 -5.97
CA SER A 113 -12.72 4.96 -4.69
C SER A 113 -11.33 5.28 -4.14
N LEU A 114 -10.41 4.32 -4.10
CA LEU A 114 -9.02 4.56 -3.69
C LEU A 114 -8.34 5.63 -4.53
N LYS A 115 -8.47 5.56 -5.87
CA LYS A 115 -7.89 6.58 -6.77
C LYS A 115 -8.43 7.97 -6.48
N GLN A 116 -9.74 8.10 -6.30
CA GLN A 116 -10.38 9.37 -5.97
C GLN A 116 -9.90 9.88 -4.60
N TYR A 117 -9.83 9.00 -3.60
CA TYR A 117 -9.34 9.34 -2.28
C TYR A 117 -7.90 9.88 -2.35
N PHE A 118 -6.97 9.15 -2.99
CA PHE A 118 -5.60 9.62 -3.13
C PHE A 118 -5.46 10.95 -3.86
N GLN A 119 -6.32 11.23 -4.84
CA GLN A 119 -6.34 12.49 -5.57
C GLN A 119 -6.72 13.70 -4.72
N HIS A 120 -7.40 13.52 -3.59
CA HIS A 120 -7.78 14.61 -2.70
C HIS A 120 -6.95 14.64 -1.41
N HIS A 121 -6.49 13.47 -0.93
CA HIS A 121 -6.01 13.34 0.43
C HIS A 121 -4.49 13.13 0.57
N THR A 122 -3.70 13.03 -0.51
CA THR A 122 -2.24 12.94 -0.35
C THR A 122 -1.41 13.44 -1.53
N ASN A 123 -0.12 13.69 -1.30
CA ASN A 123 0.86 13.96 -2.35
C ASN A 123 1.82 12.80 -2.61
N ASN A 124 1.88 11.80 -1.72
CA ASN A 124 2.80 10.68 -1.83
C ASN A 124 2.11 9.36 -1.46
N ILE A 125 2.28 8.37 -2.32
CA ILE A 125 1.73 7.03 -2.10
C ILE A 125 2.87 6.02 -2.22
N LEU A 126 2.98 5.15 -1.22
CA LEU A 126 3.82 3.95 -1.26
C LEU A 126 2.89 2.74 -1.34
N TRP A 127 2.85 2.11 -2.51
CA TRP A 127 1.96 0.98 -2.76
C TRP A 127 2.79 -0.27 -3.01
N LEU A 128 2.73 -1.23 -2.10
CA LEU A 128 3.36 -2.53 -2.28
C LEU A 128 2.36 -3.47 -2.97
N ASP A 129 2.49 -3.65 -4.28
CA ASP A 129 1.65 -4.53 -5.11
C ASP A 129 2.36 -4.90 -6.41
N ILE A 130 1.98 -6.00 -7.03
CA ILE A 130 2.45 -6.37 -8.36
C ILE A 130 1.90 -5.42 -9.43
N CYS A 131 0.73 -4.79 -9.17
CA CYS A 131 0.02 -3.97 -10.17
C CYS A 131 -0.46 -2.60 -9.66
N ALA A 132 0.38 -1.87 -8.92
CA ALA A 132 0.05 -0.50 -8.49
C ALA A 132 -0.42 0.37 -9.68
N PRO A 133 -1.69 0.83 -9.70
CA PRO A 133 -2.30 1.44 -10.86
C PRO A 133 -1.76 2.85 -11.12
N SER A 134 -1.79 3.27 -12.38
CA SER A 134 -1.64 4.69 -12.71
C SER A 134 -2.84 5.49 -12.20
N ILE A 135 -2.55 6.62 -11.54
CA ILE A 135 -3.52 7.54 -10.97
C ILE A 135 -3.35 8.88 -11.68
N ARG A 136 -4.44 9.46 -12.19
CA ARG A 136 -4.39 10.77 -12.87
C ARG A 136 -3.88 11.83 -11.89
N GLY A 137 -2.93 12.65 -12.33
CA GLY A 137 -2.28 13.66 -11.50
C GLY A 137 -1.15 13.13 -10.61
N PHE A 138 -0.78 11.86 -10.75
CA PHE A 138 0.40 11.26 -10.14
C PHE A 138 1.33 10.72 -11.22
N TYR A 139 2.63 10.77 -10.94
CA TYR A 139 3.63 10.06 -11.70
C TYR A 139 4.38 9.08 -10.80
N ARG A 140 4.90 8.01 -11.40
CA ARG A 140 5.74 7.05 -10.70
C ARG A 140 7.13 7.66 -10.54
N LYS A 141 7.55 7.89 -9.30
CA LYS A 141 8.86 8.45 -8.99
C LYS A 141 9.93 7.37 -8.89
N LYS A 142 9.64 6.29 -8.15
CA LYS A 142 10.57 5.18 -7.94
C LYS A 142 9.82 3.85 -7.83
N LEU A 143 10.47 2.78 -8.28
CA LEU A 143 10.08 1.39 -8.04
C LEU A 143 11.20 0.66 -7.30
N TRP A 144 10.81 -0.18 -6.36
CA TRP A 144 11.69 -1.20 -5.78
C TRP A 144 11.13 -2.58 -6.09
N LEU A 145 11.89 -3.38 -6.82
CA LEU A 145 11.59 -4.79 -7.03
C LEU A 145 11.95 -5.56 -5.77
N VAL A 146 10.93 -6.15 -5.12
CA VAL A 146 11.09 -6.95 -3.92
C VAL A 146 11.21 -8.40 -4.35
N LEU A 147 12.45 -8.87 -4.48
CA LEU A 147 12.72 -10.27 -4.82
C LEU A 147 12.70 -11.08 -3.54
N THR A 148 11.73 -11.96 -3.39
CA THR A 148 11.68 -12.93 -2.29
C THR A 148 12.47 -14.17 -2.67
N GLY A 149 13.30 -14.72 -1.78
CA GLY A 149 13.95 -16.02 -2.02
C GLY A 149 12.92 -17.15 -2.04
N GLY A 150 13.04 -18.13 -2.94
CA GLY A 150 12.12 -19.29 -3.06
C GLY A 150 10.96 -19.10 -4.08
N PHE A 151 9.94 -19.96 -4.03
CA PHE A 151 8.76 -19.92 -4.92
C PHE A 151 7.72 -18.89 -4.45
N HIS A 152 8.12 -17.63 -4.36
CA HIS A 152 7.25 -16.54 -3.92
C HIS A 152 7.01 -15.53 -5.04
N THR A 153 5.83 -14.90 -5.04
CA THR A 153 5.47 -13.87 -6.02
C THR A 153 6.31 -12.62 -5.81
N VAL A 154 6.96 -12.14 -6.87
CA VAL A 154 7.67 -10.84 -6.86
C VAL A 154 6.66 -9.72 -6.57
N ARG A 155 6.98 -8.89 -5.59
CA ARG A 155 6.20 -7.69 -5.23
C ARG A 155 6.96 -6.44 -5.67
N ILE A 156 6.24 -5.34 -5.90
CA ILE A 156 6.84 -4.07 -6.29
C ILE A 156 6.39 -2.99 -5.32
N LEU A 157 7.32 -2.35 -4.63
CA LEU A 157 7.01 -1.12 -3.92
C LEU A 157 7.02 0.02 -4.93
N SER A 158 5.88 0.65 -5.14
CA SER A 158 5.72 1.78 -6.05
C SER A 158 5.59 3.09 -5.29
N TRP A 159 6.49 4.05 -5.53
CA TRP A 159 6.31 5.43 -5.08
C TRP A 159 5.61 6.24 -6.17
N LEU A 160 4.35 6.59 -5.93
CA LEU A 160 3.58 7.52 -6.74
C LEU A 160 3.64 8.90 -6.07
N LYS A 161 4.05 9.92 -6.82
CA LYS A 161 4.14 11.30 -6.34
C LYS A 161 3.22 12.19 -7.17
N ARG A 162 2.51 13.11 -6.52
CA ARG A 162 1.63 14.07 -7.20
C ARG A 162 2.45 14.92 -8.18
N GLU A 163 1.90 15.10 -9.37
CA GLU A 163 2.42 16.08 -10.32
C GLU A 163 2.26 17.47 -9.71
N MET A 164 3.37 18.20 -9.54
CA MET A 164 3.25 19.64 -9.33
C MET A 164 2.49 20.20 -10.51
N LYS A 165 1.33 20.83 -10.24
CA LYS A 165 0.68 21.67 -11.25
C LYS A 165 1.73 22.68 -11.74
N PRO A 166 1.80 22.97 -13.05
CA PRO A 166 2.46 24.19 -13.48
C PRO A 166 1.84 25.33 -12.66
N LEU A 167 2.68 26.14 -12.00
CA LEU A 167 2.24 27.43 -11.50
C LEU A 167 1.70 28.18 -12.72
N LEU A 168 0.38 28.36 -12.78
CA LEU A 168 -0.26 29.25 -13.74
C LEU A 168 0.05 30.69 -13.34
#